data_AF-A0AAN6TYD5-F1
#
_entry.id   AF-A0AAN6TYD5-F1
#
_cell.length_a   1.000
_cell.length_b   1.000
_cell.length_c   1.000
_cell.angle_alpha   90.00
_cell.angle_beta   90.00
_cell.angle_gamma   90.00
#
_symmetry.space_group_name_H-M   'P 1'
#
loop_
_entity.id
_entity.type
_entity.pdbx_description
1 polymer ?
#
loop_
_entity_poly.entity_id
_entity_poly.type
_entity_poly.pdbx_seq_one_letter_code
_entity_poly.pdbx_strand_id
1 'polypeptide(L)'
;MTYKEIRRMGGFTEAESTLRGRYRTLTKCREARVRKPEWSEMDLRLLERAVRTLTLTPDNPTNTSKVPWKKVAEYIVAHGGSYHFGNSTCRKRWDDLVREMAAVRGKSAREWFFEDHEMYEHEHELGGDAGLKGGYAGFRLGR
;
A
#
# COMPACT_ATOMS: atom_id res chain seq x y z
N MET A 1 -6.57 11.92 22.06
CA MET A 1 -6.23 13.32 22.38
C MET A 1 -6.69 14.23 21.25
N THR A 2 -7.72 15.03 21.48
CA THR A 2 -8.24 16.01 20.52
C THR A 2 -7.50 17.34 20.65
N TYR A 3 -7.52 18.17 19.61
CA TYR A 3 -6.84 19.48 19.64
C TYR A 3 -7.47 20.45 20.63
N LYS A 4 -8.78 20.31 20.91
CA LYS A 4 -9.48 21.04 21.97
C LYS A 4 -8.96 20.69 23.37
N GLU A 5 -8.65 19.41 23.58
CA GLU A 5 -8.03 18.93 24.83
C GLU A 5 -6.59 19.39 24.98
N ILE A 6 -5.79 19.39 23.90
CA ILE A 6 -4.42 19.92 23.89
C ILE A 6 -4.42 21.43 24.22
N ARG A 7 -5.36 22.19 23.64
CA ARG A 7 -5.53 23.63 23.96
C ARG A 7 -5.83 23.86 25.43
N ARG A 8 -6.77 23.09 25.99
CA ARG A 8 -7.20 23.20 27.38
C ARG A 8 -6.08 22.82 28.36
N MET A 9 -5.39 21.71 28.13
CA MET A 9 -4.32 21.24 29.02
C MET A 9 -3.04 22.09 28.92
N GLY A 10 -2.71 22.58 27.71
CA GLY A 10 -1.51 23.39 27.49
C GLY A 10 -1.68 24.89 27.73
N GLY A 11 -2.87 25.35 28.12
CA GLY A 11 -3.14 26.78 28.36
C GLY A 11 -2.98 27.66 27.12
N PHE A 12 -3.11 27.11 25.91
CA PHE A 12 -2.85 27.84 24.67
C PHE A 12 -4.00 28.82 24.34
N THR A 13 -3.67 30.09 24.12
CA THR A 13 -4.61 31.13 23.67
C THR A 13 -4.90 31.06 22.17
N GLU A 14 -3.99 30.45 21.41
CA GLU A 14 -4.04 30.26 19.95
C GLU A 14 -5.31 29.52 19.48
N ALA A 15 -5.74 29.83 18.26
CA ALA A 15 -6.84 29.13 17.60
C ALA A 15 -6.52 27.65 17.35
N GLU A 16 -7.55 26.79 17.29
CA GLU A 16 -7.37 25.34 17.05
C GLU A 16 -6.69 25.06 15.70
N SER A 17 -6.97 25.86 14.66
CA SER A 17 -6.30 25.76 13.35
C SER A 17 -4.79 25.98 13.45
N THR A 18 -4.36 27.00 14.21
CA THR A 18 -2.94 27.27 14.50
C THR A 18 -2.32 26.12 15.28
N LEU A 19 -3.02 25.61 16.29
CA LEU A 19 -2.55 24.50 17.12
C LEU A 19 -2.38 23.22 16.29
N ARG A 20 -3.33 22.91 15.40
CA ARG A 20 -3.22 21.80 14.44
C ARG A 20 -1.99 21.96 13.53
N GLY A 21 -1.73 23.17 13.06
CA GLY A 21 -0.54 23.50 12.27
C GLY A 21 0.75 23.25 13.04
N ARG A 22 0.88 23.83 14.25
CA ARG A 22 2.06 23.67 15.11
C ARG A 22 2.25 22.22 15.55
N TYR A 23 1.18 21.51 15.93
CA TYR A 23 1.24 20.10 16.33
C TYR A 23 1.77 19.22 15.21
N ARG A 24 1.34 19.43 13.95
CA ARG A 24 1.88 18.70 12.80
C ARG A 24 3.38 18.98 12.60
N THR A 25 3.79 20.22 12.83
CA THR A 25 5.19 20.67 12.85
C THR A 25 5.95 20.20 14.11
N LEU A 26 5.24 19.76 15.14
CA LEU A 26 5.71 19.02 16.32
C LEU A 26 6.10 17.58 16.00
N THR A 27 5.12 16.89 15.41
CA THR A 27 4.98 15.44 15.53
C THR A 27 5.44 14.64 14.33
N LYS A 28 5.58 15.24 13.15
CA LYS A 28 6.09 14.56 11.96
C LYS A 28 7.55 14.88 11.73
N CYS A 29 8.43 13.89 11.55
CA CYS A 29 9.84 14.13 11.22
C CYS A 29 10.01 14.99 9.96
N ARG A 30 11.13 15.71 9.82
CA ARG A 30 11.39 16.66 8.71
C ARG A 30 11.32 15.96 7.36
N GLU A 31 11.81 14.72 7.33
CA GLU A 31 11.85 13.81 6.20
C GLU A 31 10.43 13.45 5.73
N ALA A 32 9.44 13.51 6.62
CA ALA A 32 8.02 13.31 6.33
C ALA A 32 7.26 14.63 6.02
N ARG A 33 7.96 15.75 5.82
CA ARG A 33 7.40 17.07 5.45
C ARG A 33 7.83 17.53 4.07
N VAL A 34 8.25 16.61 3.21
CA VAL A 34 8.65 16.96 1.84
C VAL A 34 7.41 17.46 1.10
N ARG A 35 7.47 18.70 0.57
CA ARG A 35 6.34 19.35 -0.12
C ARG A 35 5.97 18.63 -1.43
N LYS A 36 6.92 17.90 -2.02
CA LYS A 36 6.76 17.07 -3.22
C LYS A 36 7.65 15.83 -3.07
N PRO A 37 7.19 14.78 -2.38
CA PRO A 37 7.94 13.52 -2.33
C PRO A 37 8.05 12.98 -3.75
N GLU A 38 9.25 12.54 -4.14
CA GLU A 38 9.43 11.82 -5.39
C GLU A 38 8.84 10.42 -5.25
N TRP A 39 8.20 9.94 -6.32
CA TRP A 39 7.71 8.57 -6.37
C TRP A 39 8.83 7.68 -6.87
N SER A 40 9.30 6.75 -6.04
CA SER A 40 10.20 5.70 -6.52
C SER A 40 9.44 4.68 -7.36
N GLU A 41 10.14 3.92 -8.19
CA GLU A 41 9.53 2.83 -8.94
C GLU A 41 8.88 1.79 -8.02
N MET A 42 9.50 1.52 -6.86
CA MET A 42 8.95 0.65 -5.82
C MET A 42 7.61 1.19 -5.30
N ASP A 43 7.48 2.50 -5.08
CA ASP A 43 6.21 3.10 -4.62
C ASP A 43 5.10 2.94 -5.65
N LEU A 44 5.43 3.01 -6.94
CA LEU A 44 4.47 2.81 -8.03
C LEU A 44 4.03 1.34 -8.11
N ARG A 45 4.95 0.39 -7.94
CA ARG A 45 4.66 -1.05 -7.85
C ARG A 45 3.76 -1.35 -6.66
N LEU A 46 4.08 -0.81 -5.48
CA LEU A 46 3.27 -0.97 -4.27
C LEU A 46 1.90 -0.30 -4.39
N LEU A 47 1.81 0.86 -5.05
CA LEU A 47 0.54 1.53 -5.34
C LEU A 47 -0.36 0.63 -6.20
N GLU A 48 0.16 0.06 -7.28
CA GLU A 48 -0.59 -0.87 -8.12
C GLU A 48 -1.01 -2.12 -7.34
N ARG A 49 -0.09 -2.75 -6.62
CA ARG A 49 -0.37 -3.95 -5.83
C ARG A 49 -1.43 -3.70 -4.75
N ALA A 50 -1.37 -2.55 -4.10
CA ALA A 50 -2.38 -2.16 -3.11
C ALA A 50 -3.75 -1.97 -3.74
N VAL A 51 -3.83 -1.29 -4.89
CA VAL A 51 -5.10 -1.12 -5.62
C VAL A 51 -5.64 -2.50 -6.00
N ARG A 52 -4.81 -3.39 -6.56
CA ARG A 52 -5.16 -4.79 -6.88
C ARG A 52 -5.80 -5.52 -5.71
N THR A 53 -5.05 -5.67 -4.62
CA THR A 53 -5.50 -6.47 -3.47
C THR A 53 -6.74 -5.89 -2.82
N LEU A 54 -6.92 -4.56 -2.86
CA LEU A 54 -8.03 -3.88 -2.19
C LEU A 54 -9.27 -3.70 -3.06
N THR A 55 -9.17 -3.85 -4.39
CA THR A 55 -10.30 -3.71 -5.33
C THR A 55 -10.72 -5.02 -5.97
N LEU A 56 -9.83 -6.01 -6.12
CA LEU A 56 -10.23 -7.34 -6.58
C LEU A 56 -10.81 -8.13 -5.41
N THR A 57 -12.13 -8.14 -5.31
CA THR A 57 -12.84 -9.19 -4.60
C THR A 57 -13.24 -10.29 -5.59
N PRO A 58 -13.22 -11.58 -5.20
CA PRO A 58 -13.59 -12.69 -6.08
C PRO A 58 -15.00 -12.54 -6.69
N ASP A 59 -15.88 -11.80 -6.02
CA ASP A 59 -17.26 -11.56 -6.47
C ASP A 59 -17.41 -10.40 -7.47
N ASN A 60 -16.39 -9.54 -7.65
CA ASN A 60 -16.53 -8.37 -8.53
C ASN A 60 -15.21 -7.85 -9.13
N PRO A 61 -14.66 -8.53 -10.16
CA PRO A 61 -13.39 -8.16 -10.78
C PRO A 61 -13.44 -6.86 -11.63
N THR A 62 -14.60 -6.21 -11.74
CA THR A 62 -14.81 -5.01 -12.56
C THR A 62 -15.16 -3.76 -11.75
N ASN A 63 -15.42 -3.87 -10.45
CA ASN A 63 -15.88 -2.76 -9.64
C ASN A 63 -14.72 -2.01 -8.99
N THR A 64 -14.04 -1.21 -9.82
CA THR A 64 -13.02 -0.23 -9.41
C THR A 64 -13.60 0.94 -8.60
N SER A 65 -14.91 0.99 -8.36
CA SER A 65 -15.63 2.21 -8.00
C SER A 65 -15.31 2.75 -6.60
N LYS A 66 -14.74 1.95 -5.70
CA LYS A 66 -14.35 2.43 -4.36
C LYS A 66 -13.02 1.85 -3.89
N VAL A 67 -11.94 2.25 -4.57
CA VAL A 67 -10.59 2.05 -4.04
C VAL A 67 -10.49 2.69 -2.64
N PRO A 68 -10.16 1.93 -1.58
CA PRO A 68 -10.00 2.47 -0.24
C PRO A 68 -8.62 3.14 -0.12
N TRP A 69 -8.49 4.35 -0.67
CA TRP A 69 -7.22 5.09 -0.76
C TRP A 69 -6.46 5.27 0.56
N LYS A 70 -7.17 5.27 1.70
CA LYS A 70 -6.55 5.25 3.02
C LYS A 70 -5.74 3.96 3.24
N LYS A 71 -6.35 2.80 2.97
CA LYS A 71 -5.70 1.49 3.09
C LYS A 71 -4.56 1.35 2.08
N VAL A 72 -4.71 1.93 0.90
CA VAL A 72 -3.64 1.98 -0.12
C VAL A 72 -2.40 2.72 0.42
N ALA A 73 -2.57 3.90 1.01
CA ALA A 73 -1.47 4.66 1.59
C ALA A 73 -0.79 3.93 2.75
N GLU A 74 -1.58 3.26 3.61
CA GLU A 74 -1.07 2.42 4.70
C GLU A 74 -0.29 1.21 4.15
N TYR A 75 -0.79 0.59 3.09
CA TYR A 75 -0.17 -0.56 2.43
C TYR A 75 1.21 -0.23 1.88
N ILE A 76 1.36 0.90 1.18
CA ILE A 76 2.64 1.31 0.60
C ILE A 76 3.71 1.41 1.69
N VAL A 77 3.41 2.07 2.80
CA VAL A 77 4.38 2.20 3.91
C VAL A 77 4.68 0.86 4.58
N ALA A 78 3.65 0.03 4.77
CA ALA A 78 3.81 -1.29 5.40
C ALA A 78 4.71 -2.25 4.61
N HIS A 79 4.80 -2.06 3.29
CA HIS A 79 5.56 -2.92 2.38
C HIS A 79 6.87 -2.28 1.88
N GLY A 80 7.40 -1.29 2.62
CA GLY A 80 8.71 -0.69 2.33
C GLY A 80 8.68 0.48 1.36
N GLY A 81 7.54 1.13 1.16
CA GLY A 81 7.44 2.36 0.39
C GLY A 81 8.32 3.47 0.96
N SER A 82 8.87 4.29 0.08
CA SER A 82 9.85 5.33 0.40
C SER A 82 9.25 6.49 1.22
N TYR A 83 7.92 6.65 1.17
CA TYR A 83 7.23 7.79 1.77
C TYR A 83 5.78 7.46 2.16
N HIS A 84 5.29 8.11 3.23
CA HIS A 84 3.87 8.06 3.59
C HIS A 84 3.06 9.09 2.78
N PHE A 85 2.64 8.68 1.59
CA PHE A 85 1.82 9.52 0.70
C PHE A 85 0.40 9.75 1.29
N GLY A 86 -0.15 10.95 1.05
CA GLY A 86 -1.52 11.25 1.44
C GLY A 86 -2.55 10.54 0.54
N ASN A 87 -3.73 10.22 1.08
CA ASN A 87 -4.77 9.47 0.37
C ASN A 87 -5.15 10.07 -1.00
N SER A 88 -5.32 11.40 -1.06
CA SER A 88 -5.61 12.12 -2.31
C SER A 88 -4.41 12.14 -3.27
N THR A 89 -3.19 12.10 -2.73
CA THR A 89 -1.96 11.98 -3.52
C THR A 89 -1.85 10.62 -4.17
N CYS A 90 -2.18 9.53 -3.46
CA CYS A 90 -2.23 8.18 -4.03
C CYS A 90 -3.26 8.08 -5.17
N ARG A 91 -4.48 8.59 -4.95
CA ARG A 91 -5.52 8.62 -5.99
C ARG A 91 -5.06 9.37 -7.22
N LYS A 92 -4.57 10.60 -7.05
CA LYS A 92 -4.11 11.42 -8.16
C LYS A 92 -2.98 10.73 -8.93
N ARG A 93 -2.01 10.15 -8.22
CA ARG A 93 -0.90 9.44 -8.86
C ARG A 93 -1.38 8.22 -9.65
N TRP A 94 -2.35 7.48 -9.13
CA TRP A 94 -2.98 6.37 -9.85
C TRP A 94 -3.68 6.84 -11.12
N ASP A 95 -4.48 7.91 -11.05
CA ASP A 95 -5.15 8.48 -12.23
C ASP A 95 -4.13 8.96 -13.28
N ASP A 96 -3.06 9.63 -12.85
CA ASP A 96 -1.96 10.07 -13.71
C ASP A 96 -1.24 8.86 -14.35
N LEU A 97 -0.94 7.82 -13.59
CA LEU A 97 -0.28 6.60 -14.06
C LEU A 97 -1.15 5.85 -15.08
N VAL A 98 -2.45 5.69 -14.81
CA VAL A 98 -3.39 5.08 -15.75
C VAL A 98 -3.44 5.87 -17.06
N ARG A 99 -3.43 7.21 -16.99
CA ARG A 99 -3.44 8.09 -18.17
C ARG A 99 -2.12 8.02 -18.95
N GLU A 100 -0.98 8.09 -18.27
CA GLU A 100 0.35 7.97 -18.87
C GLU A 100 0.49 6.62 -19.61
N MET A 101 0.07 5.53 -18.97
CA MET A 101 0.18 4.19 -19.54
C MET A 101 -0.80 3.95 -20.70
N ALA A 102 -2.02 4.49 -20.62
CA ALA A 102 -2.97 4.48 -21.74
C ALA A 102 -2.39 5.22 -22.97
N ALA A 103 -1.64 6.30 -22.75
CA ALA A 103 -0.98 7.05 -23.83
C ALA A 103 0.23 6.32 -24.43
N VAL A 104 1.02 5.59 -23.61
CA VAL A 104 2.26 4.94 -24.07
C VAL A 104 2.01 3.59 -24.74
N ARG A 105 1.07 2.78 -24.23
CA ARG A 105 0.95 1.37 -24.65
C ARG A 105 -0.33 1.02 -25.41
N GLY A 106 -1.34 1.90 -25.47
CA GLY A 106 -2.66 1.55 -26.02
C GLY A 106 -3.31 0.35 -25.31
N LYS A 107 -2.76 -0.07 -24.16
CA LYS A 107 -3.19 -1.25 -23.41
C LYS A 107 -4.42 -0.89 -22.58
N SER A 108 -5.40 -1.79 -22.64
CA SER A 108 -6.60 -1.76 -21.82
C SER A 108 -6.23 -1.74 -20.34
N ALA A 109 -6.99 -1.02 -19.51
CA ALA A 109 -6.85 -0.98 -18.04
C ALA A 109 -6.96 -2.37 -17.34
N ARG A 110 -7.14 -3.44 -18.12
CA ARG A 110 -7.16 -4.84 -17.69
C ARG A 110 -5.78 -5.52 -17.70
N GLU A 111 -4.79 -4.98 -18.40
CA GLU A 111 -3.41 -5.45 -18.33
C GLU A 111 -2.65 -4.67 -17.25
N TRP A 112 -2.18 -5.38 -16.23
CA TRP A 112 -1.41 -4.83 -15.11
C TRP A 112 -0.11 -4.18 -15.59
N PHE A 113 0.28 -3.07 -14.95
CA PHE A 113 1.42 -2.25 -15.34
C PHE A 113 2.76 -2.89 -14.97
N PHE A 114 2.82 -3.59 -13.83
CA PHE A 114 3.97 -4.37 -13.38
C PHE A 114 3.63 -5.88 -13.36
N GLU A 115 4.43 -6.69 -14.03
CA GLU A 115 4.41 -8.16 -13.89
C GLU A 115 5.13 -8.52 -12.58
N ASP A 116 4.37 -8.84 -11.54
CA ASP A 116 4.90 -9.42 -10.31
C ASP A 116 5.37 -10.86 -10.60
N HIS A 117 6.63 -11.05 -11.03
CA HIS A 117 7.25 -12.37 -11.14
C HIS A 117 7.88 -12.85 -9.82
N GLU A 118 7.91 -12.02 -8.77
CA GLU A 118 8.54 -12.35 -7.50
C GLU A 118 7.55 -12.25 -6.33
N MET A 119 6.82 -13.34 -6.05
CA MET A 119 6.24 -13.54 -4.70
C MET A 119 5.85 -15.00 -4.40
N TYR A 120 6.70 -15.97 -4.73
CA TYR A 120 6.51 -17.37 -4.32
C TYR A 120 7.78 -18.00 -3.70
N GLU A 121 8.58 -17.24 -2.94
CA GLU A 121 9.77 -17.82 -2.28
C GLU A 121 9.99 -17.40 -0.80
N HIS A 122 8.98 -16.92 -0.06
CA HIS A 122 9.26 -16.52 1.32
C HIS A 122 8.18 -16.73 2.37
N GLU A 123 7.49 -17.88 2.39
CA GLU A 123 6.77 -18.35 3.60
C GLU A 123 6.79 -19.89 3.76
N HIS A 124 7.92 -20.54 3.48
CA HIS A 124 8.15 -21.91 3.97
C HIS A 124 9.62 -22.06 4.36
N GLU A 125 9.87 -22.15 5.67
CA GLU A 125 11.04 -22.72 6.36
C GLU A 125 11.62 -21.83 7.47
N LEU A 126 10.84 -21.62 8.53
CA LEU A 126 11.38 -21.65 9.90
C LEU A 126 10.35 -22.33 10.82
N GLY A 127 10.55 -23.61 11.10
CA GLY A 127 9.75 -24.33 12.09
C GLY A 127 9.94 -25.84 12.14
N GLY A 128 10.99 -26.29 12.82
CA GLY A 128 10.86 -27.40 13.77
C GLY A 128 10.92 -28.84 13.26
N ASP A 129 12.06 -29.46 13.54
CA ASP A 129 12.27 -30.89 13.75
C ASP A 129 11.08 -31.59 14.44
N ALA A 130 10.50 -32.59 13.76
CA ALA A 130 9.82 -33.72 14.37
C ALA A 130 9.86 -34.89 13.38
N GLY A 131 10.80 -35.81 13.60
CA GLY A 131 10.90 -37.03 12.80
C GLY A 131 9.63 -37.89 12.90
N LEU A 132 9.23 -38.48 11.77
CA LEU A 132 8.44 -39.71 11.73
C LEU A 132 8.76 -40.44 10.42
N LYS A 133 9.37 -41.61 10.56
CA LYS A 133 9.56 -42.61 9.51
C LYS A 133 8.21 -43.23 9.12
N GLY A 134 8.05 -43.52 7.83
CA GLY A 134 6.99 -44.37 7.25
C GLY A 134 6.61 -43.81 5.87
N GLY A 135 7.01 -44.37 4.74
CA GLY A 135 6.98 -45.78 4.36
C GLY A 135 5.58 -46.11 3.86
N TYR A 136 5.33 -46.01 2.54
CA TYR A 136 4.37 -46.80 1.72
C TYR A 136 4.65 -46.41 0.25
N ALA A 137 5.36 -47.25 -0.49
CA ALA A 137 4.79 -48.29 -1.38
C ALA A 137 4.07 -47.69 -2.59
N GLY A 138 4.65 -47.93 -3.77
CA GLY A 138 4.15 -47.40 -5.02
C GLY A 138 2.88 -48.07 -5.54
N PHE A 139 2.33 -47.47 -6.59
CA PHE A 139 1.49 -48.16 -7.56
C PHE A 139 1.74 -47.57 -8.96
N ARG A 140 2.43 -48.36 -9.79
CA ARG A 140 2.26 -48.37 -11.25
C ARG A 140 1.04 -49.23 -11.56
N LEU A 141 0.23 -48.80 -12.54
CA LEU A 141 -0.44 -49.58 -13.61
C LEU A 141 -1.44 -48.61 -14.27
N GLY A 142 -1.30 -48.25 -15.54
CA GLY A 142 -1.61 -49.08 -16.72
C GLY A 142 -3.06 -48.75 -17.14
N ARG A 143 -3.37 -48.27 -18.35
CA ARG A 143 -2.98 -48.69 -19.69
C ARG A 143 -3.05 -47.52 -20.66
#